data_AF-A0A9X0XFK6-F1
#
_entry.id   AF-A0A9X0XFK6-F1
#
_cell.length_a   1.000
_cell.length_b   1.000
_cell.length_c   1.000
_cell.angle_alpha   90.00
_cell.angle_beta   90.00
_cell.angle_gamma   90.00
#
_symmetry.space_group_name_H-M   'P 1'
#
loop_
_entity.id
_entity.type
_entity.pdbx_description
1 polymer ?
#
loop_
_entity_poly.entity_id
_entity_poly.type
_entity_poly.pdbx_seq_one_letter_code
_entity_poly.pdbx_strand_id
1 'polypeptide(L)'
;MRDLEATGIATADVVSALEDAVAERRWWADQWPEGCPYVEGLVAQDVQDGLLETLGRWPLCTGCGPDATHALYIHPELGGPDPMWVCEVSGSVVAPLGALPRR
;
A
#
# COMPACT_ATOMS: atom_id res chain seq x y z
N MET A 1 2.85 9.18 1.23
CA MET A 1 3.08 7.90 1.93
C MET A 1 4.55 7.53 1.81
N ARG A 2 5.23 7.16 2.90
CA ARG A 2 6.69 6.91 2.92
C ARG A 2 7.14 5.77 2.00
N ASP A 3 6.29 4.76 1.80
CA ASP A 3 6.62 3.63 0.92
C ASP A 3 6.70 4.02 -0.56
N LEU A 4 5.91 5.01 -1.00
CA LEU A 4 6.01 5.57 -2.36
C LEU A 4 7.37 6.23 -2.58
N GLU A 5 7.89 6.93 -1.56
CA GLU A 5 9.24 7.49 -1.59
C GLU A 5 10.31 6.39 -1.54
N ALA A 6 10.14 5.39 -0.68
CA ALA A 6 11.10 4.31 -0.51
C ALA A 6 11.25 3.44 -1.77
N THR A 7 10.18 3.33 -2.55
CA THR A 7 10.15 2.61 -3.83
C THR A 7 10.45 3.50 -5.04
N GLY A 8 10.66 4.80 -4.83
CA GLY A 8 11.08 5.74 -5.87
C GLY A 8 9.99 6.15 -6.85
N ILE A 9 8.70 5.96 -6.50
CA ILE A 9 7.57 6.26 -7.39
C ILE A 9 6.73 7.46 -6.94
N ALA A 10 7.19 8.27 -5.98
CA ALA A 10 6.46 9.44 -5.48
C ALA A 10 6.43 10.62 -6.51
N THR A 11 5.87 10.38 -7.69
CA THR A 11 5.60 11.39 -8.73
C THR A 11 4.30 12.14 -8.44
N ALA A 12 4.03 13.24 -9.15
CA ALA A 12 2.81 14.03 -8.97
C ALA A 12 1.53 13.21 -9.20
N ASP A 13 1.51 12.36 -10.24
CA ASP A 13 0.34 11.51 -10.56
C ASP A 13 0.09 10.48 -9.45
N VAL A 14 1.15 9.90 -8.90
CA VAL A 14 1.08 8.93 -7.80
C VAL A 14 0.64 9.60 -6.49
N VAL A 15 1.10 10.82 -6.23
CA VAL A 15 0.63 11.61 -5.08
C VAL A 15 -0.84 11.96 -5.23
N SER A 16 -1.30 12.28 -6.44
CA SER A 16 -2.73 12.54 -6.70
C SER A 16 -3.58 11.30 -6.41
N ALA A 17 -3.15 10.11 -6.85
CA ALA A 17 -3.84 8.86 -6.53
C ALA A 17 -3.89 8.58 -5.00
N LEU A 18 -2.83 8.92 -4.28
CA LEU A 18 -2.83 8.85 -2.82
C LEU A 18 -3.82 9.85 -2.19
N GLU A 19 -3.89 11.06 -2.70
CA GLU A 19 -4.83 12.08 -2.21
C GLU A 19 -6.28 11.67 -2.43
N ASP A 20 -6.60 11.08 -3.58
CA ASP A 20 -7.92 10.51 -3.88
C ASP A 20 -8.28 9.39 -2.90
N ALA A 21 -7.38 8.41 -2.70
CA ALA A 21 -7.57 7.34 -1.71
C ALA A 21 -7.79 7.88 -0.28
N VAL A 22 -7.01 8.87 0.14
CA VAL A 22 -7.18 9.51 1.46
C VAL A 22 -8.51 10.23 1.56
N ALA A 23 -8.95 10.93 0.51
CA ALA A 23 -10.22 11.64 0.49
C ALA A 23 -11.41 10.68 0.62
N GLU A 24 -11.39 9.56 -0.10
CA GLU A 24 -12.41 8.51 -0.02
C GLU A 24 -12.49 7.90 1.39
N ARG A 25 -11.34 7.57 1.99
CA ARG A 25 -11.30 6.95 3.32
C ARG A 25 -11.58 7.92 4.45
N ARG A 26 -11.31 9.22 4.27
CA ARG A 26 -11.68 10.26 5.24
C ARG A 26 -13.19 10.34 5.41
N TRP A 27 -13.95 10.37 4.32
CA TRP A 27 -15.41 10.39 4.39
C TRP A 27 -15.95 9.13 5.10
N TRP A 28 -15.37 7.97 4.79
CA TRP A 28 -15.75 6.70 5.42
C TRP A 28 -15.49 6.69 6.93
N ALA A 29 -14.31 7.16 7.37
CA ALA A 29 -13.95 7.25 8.79
C ALA A 29 -14.82 8.25 9.56
N ASP A 30 -15.24 9.34 8.92
CA ASP A 30 -16.20 10.29 9.50
C ASP A 30 -17.58 9.64 9.73
N GLN A 31 -17.98 8.66 8.90
CA GLN A 31 -19.22 7.90 9.09
C GLN A 31 -19.06 6.75 10.10
N TRP A 32 -17.87 6.18 10.23
CA TRP A 32 -17.59 5.05 11.13
C TRP A 32 -16.22 5.22 11.84
N PRO A 33 -16.17 5.94 12.98
CA PRO A 33 -14.91 6.25 13.66
C PRO A 33 -14.15 5.02 14.17
N GLU A 34 -14.84 3.95 14.54
CA GLU A 34 -14.20 2.68 14.94
C GLU A 34 -13.44 2.01 13.78
N GLY A 35 -13.69 2.47 12.54
CA GLY A 35 -12.96 2.08 11.34
C GLY A 35 -11.58 2.74 11.19
N CYS A 36 -11.24 3.77 11.99
CA CYS A 36 -9.95 4.47 11.90
C CYS A 36 -8.70 3.55 11.91
N PRO A 37 -8.62 2.48 12.74
CA PRO A 37 -7.46 1.58 12.76
C PRO A 37 -7.21 0.82 11.45
N TYR A 38 -8.18 0.80 10.53
CA TYR A 38 -8.10 0.09 9.24
C TYR A 38 -7.72 1.03 8.08
N VAL A 39 -7.86 2.35 8.28
CA VAL A 39 -7.73 3.34 7.21
C VAL A 39 -6.36 3.32 6.56
N GLU A 40 -5.29 3.14 7.32
CA GLU A 40 -3.93 3.17 6.76
C GLU A 40 -3.73 2.06 5.71
N GLY A 41 -4.10 0.82 6.04
CA GLY A 41 -3.96 -0.29 5.09
C GLY A 41 -4.97 -0.22 3.95
N LEU A 42 -6.18 0.29 4.19
CA LEU A 42 -7.18 0.51 3.14
C LEU A 42 -6.70 1.57 2.13
N VAL A 43 -6.14 2.68 2.59
CA VAL A 43 -5.51 3.69 1.70
C VAL A 43 -4.39 3.07 0.88
N ALA A 44 -3.57 2.19 1.46
CA ALA A 44 -2.53 1.51 0.72
C ALA A 44 -3.10 0.61 -0.38
N GLN A 45 -4.15 -0.15 -0.11
CA GLN A 45 -4.84 -0.98 -1.10
C GLN A 45 -5.45 -0.14 -2.23
N ASP A 46 -6.12 0.97 -1.92
CA ASP A 46 -6.70 1.86 -2.93
C ASP A 46 -5.62 2.47 -3.85
N VAL A 47 -4.46 2.80 -3.28
CA VAL A 47 -3.30 3.22 -4.07
C VAL A 47 -2.80 2.07 -4.95
N GLN A 48 -2.75 0.83 -4.47
CA GLN A 48 -2.37 -0.31 -5.33
C GLN A 48 -3.33 -0.45 -6.51
N ASP A 49 -4.63 -0.32 -6.27
CA ASP A 49 -5.67 -0.44 -7.30
C ASP A 49 -5.56 0.70 -8.32
N GLY A 50 -5.44 1.96 -7.88
CA GLY A 50 -5.27 3.11 -8.76
C GLY A 50 -3.98 3.07 -9.60
N LEU A 51 -2.91 2.52 -9.03
CA LEU A 51 -1.64 2.36 -9.76
C LEU A 51 -1.65 1.17 -10.72
N LEU A 52 -2.44 0.13 -10.47
CA LEU A 52 -2.48 -1.08 -11.31
C LEU A 52 -2.80 -0.76 -12.77
N GLU A 53 -3.71 0.18 -13.00
CA GLU A 53 -4.13 0.59 -14.34
C GLU A 53 -3.10 1.48 -15.06
N THR A 54 -2.27 2.20 -14.31
CA THR A 54 -1.41 3.28 -14.83
C THR A 54 0.07 2.93 -14.83
N LEU A 55 0.60 2.49 -13.69
CA LEU A 55 2.01 2.12 -13.47
C LEU A 55 2.20 0.61 -13.31
N GLY A 56 1.12 -0.15 -13.16
CA GLY A 56 1.14 -1.57 -12.89
C GLY A 56 1.32 -1.88 -11.41
N ARG A 57 1.83 -3.08 -11.14
CA ARG A 57 1.89 -3.64 -9.77
C ARG A 57 2.85 -2.86 -8.89
N TRP A 58 2.38 -2.49 -7.70
CA TRP A 58 3.16 -1.82 -6.69
C TRP A 58 2.72 -2.26 -5.28
N PRO A 59 3.64 -2.32 -4.28
CA PRO A 59 5.09 -2.34 -4.44
C PRO A 59 5.56 -3.74 -4.86
N LEU A 60 6.54 -3.83 -5.76
CA LEU A 60 7.07 -5.15 -6.18
C LEU A 60 7.88 -5.81 -5.06
N CYS A 61 7.74 -7.12 -4.92
CA CYS A 61 8.53 -7.92 -3.99
C CYS A 61 10.01 -7.97 -4.42
N THR A 62 10.94 -7.67 -3.51
CA THR A 62 12.38 -7.84 -3.72
C THR A 62 12.95 -9.12 -3.11
N GLY A 63 12.21 -9.76 -2.21
CA GLY A 63 12.66 -10.96 -1.49
C GLY A 63 12.69 -12.23 -2.34
N CYS A 64 11.88 -12.29 -3.40
CA CYS A 64 11.80 -13.46 -4.29
C CYS A 64 12.80 -13.45 -5.46
N GLY A 65 13.73 -12.49 -5.48
CA GLY A 65 14.75 -12.36 -6.52
C GLY A 65 14.46 -11.23 -7.53
N PRO A 66 15.42 -10.96 -8.44
CA PRO A 66 15.36 -9.80 -9.34
C PRO A 66 14.25 -9.88 -10.40
N ASP A 67 13.81 -11.09 -10.74
CA ASP A 67 12.77 -11.32 -11.75
C ASP A 67 11.35 -11.36 -11.15
N ALA A 68 11.20 -11.03 -9.87
CA ALA A 68 9.91 -11.02 -9.20
C ALA A 68 9.02 -9.89 -9.74
N THR A 69 7.87 -10.26 -10.31
CA THR A 69 6.90 -9.33 -10.90
C THR A 69 5.62 -9.15 -10.07
N HIS A 70 5.48 -9.90 -8.96
CA HIS A 70 4.31 -9.81 -8.08
C HIS A 70 4.44 -8.64 -7.09
N ALA A 71 3.29 -8.11 -6.69
CA ALA A 71 3.22 -7.09 -5.65
C ALA A 71 3.31 -7.72 -4.26
N LEU A 72 3.70 -6.92 -3.28
CA LEU A 72 3.36 -7.19 -1.89
C LEU A 72 1.88 -6.86 -1.68
N TYR A 73 1.23 -7.55 -0.75
CA TYR A 73 -0.14 -7.25 -0.35
C TYR A 73 -0.18 -6.77 1.09
N ILE A 74 -1.27 -6.09 1.46
CA ILE A 74 -1.52 -5.64 2.83
C ILE A 74 -2.17 -6.77 3.63
N HIS A 75 -1.56 -7.11 4.77
CA HIS A 75 -2.14 -7.98 5.78
C HIS A 75 -2.28 -7.23 7.11
N PRO A 76 -3.42 -7.31 7.83
CA PRO A 76 -4.63 -8.07 7.48
C PRO A 76 -5.33 -7.55 6.22
N GLU A 77 -6.07 -8.42 5.52
CA GLU A 77 -6.73 -8.06 4.24
C GLU A 77 -7.70 -6.88 4.36
N LEU A 78 -8.24 -6.62 5.56
CA LEU A 78 -9.11 -5.46 5.83
C LEU A 78 -8.34 -4.19 6.20
N GLY A 79 -7.04 -4.13 5.94
CA GLY A 79 -6.21 -2.93 6.12
C GLY A 79 -5.75 -2.66 7.56
N GLY A 80 -6.05 -3.52 8.53
CA GLY A 80 -5.56 -3.34 9.90
C GLY A 80 -6.32 -4.13 10.98
N PRO A 81 -6.07 -3.82 12.27
CA PRO A 81 -5.02 -2.91 12.74
C PRO A 81 -3.61 -3.41 12.42
N ASP A 82 -2.62 -2.51 12.46
CA ASP A 82 -1.19 -2.79 12.22
C ASP A 82 -0.90 -3.42 10.84
N PRO A 83 -1.24 -2.74 9.73
CA PRO A 83 -1.04 -3.27 8.39
C PRO A 83 0.44 -3.51 8.06
N MET A 84 0.70 -4.66 7.46
CA MET A 84 2.02 -5.14 7.07
C MET A 84 2.05 -5.44 5.58
N TRP A 85 3.16 -5.13 4.91
CA TRP A 85 3.46 -5.63 3.58
C TRP A 85 3.91 -7.09 3.66
N VAL A 86 3.23 -7.96 2.94
CA VAL A 86 3.51 -9.40 2.89
C VAL A 86 3.72 -9.84 1.45
N CYS A 87 4.68 -10.73 1.23
CA CYS A 87 4.92 -11.30 -0.10
C CYS A 87 3.80 -12.29 -0.46
N GLU A 88 3.12 -12.07 -1.58
CA GLU A 88 2.04 -12.94 -2.08
C GLU A 88 2.50 -14.39 -2.34
N VAL A 89 3.74 -14.58 -2.78
CA VAL A 89 4.26 -15.91 -3.13
C VAL A 89 4.77 -16.69 -1.92
N SER A 90 5.52 -16.04 -1.03
CA SER A 90 6.18 -16.72 0.10
C SER A 90 5.41 -16.62 1.42
N GLY A 91 4.43 -15.72 1.53
CA GLY A 91 3.75 -15.39 2.79
C GLY A 91 4.64 -14.69 3.82
N SER A 92 5.88 -14.33 3.47
CA SER A 92 6.80 -13.69 4.40
C SER A 92 6.44 -12.22 4.61
N VAL A 93 6.42 -11.79 5.86
CA VAL A 93 6.30 -10.38 6.24
C VAL A 93 7.56 -9.64 5.78
N VAL A 94 7.37 -8.56 5.02
CA VAL A 94 8.47 -7.74 4.49
C VAL A 94 8.74 -6.56 5.40
N ALA A 95 7.71 -5.76 5.70
CA ALA A 95 7.81 -4.61 6.59
C ALA A 95 6.43 -4.14 7.06
N PRO A 96 6.33 -3.37 8.15
CA PRO A 96 5.15 -2.56 8.43
C PRO A 96 4.84 -1.59 7.29
N LEU A 97 3.57 -1.22 7.13
CA LEU A 97 3.19 -0.12 6.25
C LEU A 97 3.92 1.16 6.64
N GLY A 98 4.43 1.89 5.66
CA GLY A 98 5.26 3.09 5.80
C GLY A 98 6.74 2.81 6.14
N ALA A 99 7.14 1.55 6.24
CA ALA A 99 8.48 1.14 6.66
C ALA A 99 9.24 0.29 5.63
N LEU A 100 8.85 0.31 4.35
CA LEU A 100 9.64 -0.37 3.32
C LEU A 100 11.08 0.21 3.27
N PRO A 101 12.10 -0.65 3.08
CA PRO A 101 13.46 -0.18 2.91
C PRO A 101 13.57 0.64 1.62
N ARG A 102 14.39 1.70 1.66
CA ARG A 102 14.75 2.45 0.45
C ARG A 102 15.52 1.55 -0.50
N ARG A 103 15.16 1.58 -1.78
CA ARG A 103 15.92 0.93 -2.86
C ARG A 103 17.15 1.73 -3.26
#